data_AF-A0A7C4EAL1-F1
#
_entry.id   AF-A0A7C4EAL1-F1
#
_cell.length_a   1.000
_cell.length_b   1.000
_cell.length_c   1.000
_cell.angle_alpha   90.00
_cell.angle_beta   90.00
_cell.angle_gamma   90.00
#
_symmetry.space_group_name_H-M   'P 1'
#
loop_
_entity.id
_entity.type
_entity.pdbx_description
1 polymer ?
#
loop_
_entity_poly.entity_id
_entity_poly.type
_entity_poly.pdbx_seq_one_letter_code
_entity_poly.pdbx_strand_id
1 'polypeptide(L)'
;MQFAIVDVETTGGSPKAEKITEIALLVYNGRELTGKMVTLINPEKNIPYHITSFTGITNEMVADAPRFFEVAKQIVELTKDKILVGHNVNFDFSFLYHEFKGLGYDFSAPRLCTVKLARKLLPGLRSYSLANICSHLGIENRRHHRAEGDATATLKLLEHLLFINGGNQELIDDMIGLSVKGLNPAFNPEVLSRIPEEPGVYYFYNDRADLLYIGKSVNLRNRILSHLRNDTSRRSMDMKAALCTITWEKTGSELVALLLESDEIKKHKPLYNRLQRRALNHYGLYSHLGSDGYMRLSAVKNSARDDVPYVSFNSKPDCRKYLEALVQNYALCQKMSGLYDTDGGCFHYQIGLCKGACIGRESAADYNQRVTEAVASPLLQTRSFYLFETGRTDGETAVIKVQNGKYQGFGYIDQQLADNHELLDDAIKKFQDNQDVQNILNSYLNTCRQIRRKDF
;
A
#
# COMPACT_ATOMS: atom_id res chain seq x y z
N MET A 1 9.28 19.76 -23.60
CA MET A 1 8.49 19.12 -22.52
C MET A 1 7.05 19.05 -22.95
N GLN A 2 6.33 17.99 -22.57
CA GLN A 2 4.90 17.84 -22.81
C GLN A 2 4.17 18.16 -21.50
N PHE A 3 3.17 19.03 -21.55
CA PHE A 3 2.36 19.45 -20.41
C PHE A 3 0.90 19.04 -20.64
N ALA A 4 0.24 18.60 -19.58
CA ALA A 4 -1.21 18.40 -19.53
C ALA A 4 -1.77 19.34 -18.47
N ILE A 5 -2.36 20.46 -18.90
CA ILE A 5 -2.98 21.44 -18.01
C ILE A 5 -4.34 20.88 -17.62
N VAL A 6 -4.57 20.74 -16.32
CA VAL A 6 -5.79 20.18 -15.75
C VAL A 6 -6.46 21.20 -14.84
N ASP A 7 -7.78 21.19 -14.89
CA ASP A 7 -8.65 21.80 -13.90
C ASP A 7 -9.91 20.92 -13.74
N VAL A 8 -10.40 20.75 -12.51
CA VAL A 8 -11.60 19.98 -12.21
C VAL A 8 -12.57 20.77 -11.33
N GLU A 9 -13.85 20.67 -11.66
CA GLU A 9 -14.93 21.06 -10.75
C GLU A 9 -15.49 19.82 -10.06
N THR A 10 -15.92 19.99 -8.81
CA THR A 10 -16.25 18.86 -7.93
C THR A 10 -17.49 19.13 -7.10
N THR A 11 -18.08 18.07 -6.53
CA THR A 11 -19.23 18.17 -5.60
C THR A 11 -18.85 18.70 -4.21
N GLY A 12 -17.59 19.08 -3.98
CA GLY A 12 -17.07 19.62 -2.73
C GLY A 12 -15.55 19.43 -2.57
N GLY A 13 -14.99 19.75 -1.40
CA GLY A 13 -13.53 19.86 -1.23
C GLY A 13 -12.77 18.57 -0.89
N SER A 14 -13.43 17.45 -0.62
CA SER A 14 -12.78 16.21 -0.13
C SER A 14 -12.80 15.11 -1.18
N PRO A 15 -11.66 14.70 -1.78
CA PRO A 15 -11.64 13.69 -2.84
C PRO A 15 -12.02 12.28 -2.38
N LYS A 16 -12.09 12.04 -1.06
CA LYS A 16 -12.57 10.76 -0.50
C LYS A 16 -14.09 10.63 -0.46
N ALA A 17 -14.80 11.76 -0.42
CA ALA A 17 -16.26 11.81 -0.22
C ALA A 17 -16.99 12.47 -1.40
N GLU A 18 -16.27 13.30 -2.16
CA GLU A 18 -16.77 14.11 -3.26
C GLU A 18 -16.30 13.57 -4.61
N LYS A 19 -16.98 13.99 -5.67
CA LYS A 19 -16.87 13.46 -7.03
C LYS A 19 -16.63 14.58 -8.04
N ILE A 20 -16.03 14.25 -9.18
CA ILE A 20 -15.79 15.22 -10.26
C ILE A 20 -17.11 15.49 -11.02
N THR A 21 -17.39 16.76 -11.32
CA THR A 21 -18.57 17.22 -12.08
C THR A 21 -18.22 17.83 -13.43
N GLU A 22 -16.99 18.34 -13.58
CA GLU A 22 -16.44 18.82 -14.86
C GLU A 22 -14.92 18.60 -14.85
N ILE A 23 -14.36 18.30 -16.01
CA ILE A 23 -12.91 18.24 -16.21
C ILE A 23 -12.52 18.97 -17.49
N ALA A 24 -11.43 19.72 -17.41
CA ALA A 24 -10.72 20.25 -18.56
C ALA A 24 -9.28 19.73 -18.57
N LEU A 25 -8.83 19.24 -19.73
CA LEU A 25 -7.47 18.82 -20.02
C LEU A 25 -7.00 19.49 -21.31
N LEU A 26 -5.94 20.27 -21.23
CA LEU A 26 -5.29 20.91 -22.38
C LEU A 26 -3.87 20.37 -22.53
N VAL A 27 -3.53 19.81 -23.69
CA VAL A 27 -2.20 19.27 -23.96
C VAL A 27 -1.37 20.33 -24.69
N TYR A 28 -0.23 20.68 -24.11
CA TYR A 28 0.64 21.75 -24.58
C TYR A 28 2.08 21.24 -24.74
N ASN A 29 2.69 21.47 -25.90
CA ASN A 29 4.04 20.97 -26.20
C ASN A 29 5.16 21.98 -25.85
N GLY A 30 4.83 23.10 -25.21
CA GLY A 30 5.76 24.20 -24.96
C GLY A 30 5.70 25.33 -25.99
N ARG A 31 4.92 25.17 -27.07
CA ARG A 31 4.70 26.19 -28.11
C ARG A 31 3.24 26.35 -28.49
N GLU A 32 2.50 25.24 -28.60
CA GLU A 32 1.10 25.23 -29.02
C GLU A 32 0.29 24.12 -28.34
N LEU A 33 -1.03 24.25 -28.42
CA LEU A 33 -1.97 23.20 -28.04
C LEU A 33 -1.95 22.06 -29.06
N THR A 34 -1.82 20.83 -28.56
CA THR A 34 -1.78 19.61 -29.37
C THR A 34 -2.94 18.66 -29.08
N GLY A 35 -3.75 18.96 -28.06
CA GLY A 35 -4.90 18.17 -27.67
C GLY A 35 -5.75 18.91 -26.65
N LYS A 36 -7.03 18.56 -26.59
CA LYS A 36 -8.00 19.16 -25.66
C LYS A 36 -9.12 18.18 -25.36
N MET A 37 -9.55 18.15 -24.11
CA MET A 37 -10.76 17.48 -23.66
C MET A 37 -11.43 18.37 -22.62
N VAL A 38 -12.72 18.64 -22.80
CA VAL A 38 -13.55 19.36 -21.84
C VAL A 38 -14.88 18.62 -21.79
N THR A 39 -15.28 18.16 -20.62
CA THR A 39 -16.54 17.44 -20.46
C THR A 39 -17.10 17.61 -19.07
N LEU A 40 -18.43 17.71 -18.99
CA LEU A 40 -19.15 17.42 -17.75
C LEU A 40 -19.00 15.94 -17.42
N ILE A 41 -19.09 15.61 -16.14
CA ILE A 41 -19.05 14.25 -15.63
C ILE A 41 -20.26 14.06 -14.72
N ASN A 42 -20.96 12.95 -14.91
CA ASN A 42 -21.99 12.52 -13.96
C ASN A 42 -21.28 12.02 -12.67
N PRO A 43 -21.43 12.73 -11.53
CA PRO A 43 -20.75 12.36 -10.29
C PRO A 43 -21.41 11.18 -9.57
N GLU A 44 -22.53 10.66 -10.08
CA GLU A 44 -23.36 9.62 -9.45
C GLU A 44 -23.83 10.00 -8.03
N LYS A 45 -23.91 11.31 -7.75
CA LYS A 45 -24.41 11.88 -6.50
C LYS A 45 -24.97 13.30 -6.71
N ASN A 46 -25.76 13.76 -5.75
CA ASN A 46 -26.33 15.10 -5.79
C ASN A 46 -25.25 16.18 -5.58
N ILE A 47 -25.24 17.21 -6.43
CA ILE A 47 -24.42 18.41 -6.29
C ILE A 47 -25.10 19.35 -5.27
N PRO A 48 -24.45 19.71 -4.16
CA PRO A 48 -25.01 20.64 -3.19
C PRO A 48 -25.23 22.04 -3.78
N TYR A 49 -26.31 22.72 -3.39
CA TYR A 49 -26.67 24.06 -3.92
C TYR A 49 -25.55 25.10 -3.80
N HIS A 50 -24.76 25.07 -2.72
CA HIS A 50 -23.65 26.01 -2.53
C HIS A 50 -22.51 25.81 -3.56
N ILE A 51 -22.32 24.59 -4.07
CA ILE A 51 -21.38 24.28 -5.16
C ILE A 51 -21.95 24.73 -6.50
N THR A 52 -23.22 24.45 -6.76
CA THR A 52 -23.90 24.96 -7.97
C THR A 52 -23.88 26.48 -8.04
N SER A 53 -24.05 27.17 -6.90
CA SER A 53 -23.95 28.64 -6.84
C SER A 53 -22.54 29.16 -7.16
N PHE A 54 -21.51 28.35 -6.97
CA PHE A 54 -20.12 28.71 -7.22
C PHE A 54 -19.68 28.38 -8.66
N THR A 55 -19.99 27.17 -9.13
CA THR A 55 -19.53 26.62 -10.42
C THR A 55 -20.52 26.83 -11.56
N GLY A 56 -21.79 27.09 -11.24
CA GLY A 56 -22.89 27.10 -12.21
C GLY A 56 -23.28 25.72 -12.74
N ILE A 57 -22.69 24.62 -12.24
CA ILE A 57 -23.01 23.26 -12.68
C ILE A 57 -24.20 22.73 -11.87
N THR A 58 -25.32 22.46 -12.56
CA THR A 58 -26.54 21.94 -11.94
C THR A 58 -26.62 20.41 -12.05
N ASN A 59 -27.48 19.79 -11.24
CA ASN A 59 -27.71 18.34 -11.30
C ASN A 59 -28.27 17.90 -12.64
N GLU A 60 -29.08 18.75 -13.28
CA GLU A 60 -29.67 18.49 -14.59
C GLU A 60 -28.60 18.48 -15.69
N MET A 61 -27.58 19.34 -15.59
CA MET A 61 -26.47 19.38 -16.56
C MET A 61 -25.63 18.09 -16.56
N VAL A 62 -25.46 17.48 -15.39
CA VAL A 62 -24.61 16.28 -15.23
C VAL A 62 -25.39 14.97 -15.30
N ALA A 63 -26.72 15.00 -15.34
CA ALA A 63 -27.56 13.80 -15.32
C ALA A 63 -27.26 12.86 -16.50
N ASP A 64 -27.17 13.42 -17.70
CA ASP A 64 -26.88 12.69 -18.94
C ASP A 64 -25.41 12.78 -19.38
N ALA A 65 -24.56 13.40 -18.54
CA ALA A 65 -23.12 13.47 -18.80
C ALA A 65 -22.47 12.08 -18.63
N PRO A 66 -21.33 11.81 -19.31
CA PRO A 66 -20.61 10.56 -19.12
C PRO A 66 -20.15 10.41 -17.67
N ARG A 67 -20.17 9.18 -17.16
CA ARG A 67 -19.54 8.85 -15.87
C ARG A 67 -18.02 8.83 -16.02
N PHE A 68 -17.32 8.97 -14.90
CA PHE A 68 -15.86 9.05 -14.92
C PHE A 68 -15.20 7.87 -15.66
N PHE A 69 -15.67 6.64 -15.46
CA PHE A 69 -15.07 5.47 -16.10
C PHE A 69 -15.20 5.47 -17.63
N GLU A 70 -16.19 6.18 -18.19
CA GLU A 70 -16.41 6.28 -19.63
C GLU A 70 -15.38 7.19 -20.31
N VAL A 71 -14.81 8.15 -19.56
CA VAL A 71 -13.78 9.09 -20.02
C VAL A 71 -12.38 8.78 -19.49
N ALA A 72 -12.25 7.83 -18.55
CA ALA A 72 -11.00 7.49 -17.87
C ALA A 72 -9.85 7.14 -18.83
N LYS A 73 -10.13 6.37 -19.89
CA LYS A 73 -9.13 6.00 -20.90
C LYS A 73 -8.55 7.24 -21.60
N GLN A 74 -9.41 8.16 -22.01
CA GLN A 74 -8.99 9.39 -22.69
C GLN A 74 -8.14 10.28 -21.77
N ILE A 75 -8.49 10.38 -20.48
CA ILE A 75 -7.69 11.08 -19.49
C ILE A 75 -6.28 10.49 -19.39
N VAL A 76 -6.16 9.17 -19.33
CA VAL A 76 -4.85 8.49 -19.29
C VAL A 76 -4.06 8.80 -20.55
N GLU A 77 -4.64 8.68 -21.74
CA GLU A 77 -3.97 8.96 -23.01
C GLU A 77 -3.46 10.41 -23.11
N LEU A 78 -4.28 11.37 -22.68
CA LEU A 78 -3.91 12.79 -22.69
C LEU A 78 -2.83 13.12 -21.65
N THR A 79 -2.78 12.42 -20.52
CA THR A 79 -1.83 12.71 -19.42
C THR A 79 -0.55 11.86 -19.45
N LYS A 80 -0.56 10.73 -20.18
CA LYS A 80 0.58 9.81 -20.29
C LYS A 80 1.84 10.51 -20.80
N ASP A 81 2.95 10.29 -20.10
CA ASP A 81 4.29 10.83 -20.38
C ASP A 81 4.35 12.38 -20.40
N LYS A 82 3.43 13.05 -19.69
CA LYS A 82 3.37 14.52 -19.59
C LYS A 82 3.44 14.97 -18.14
N ILE A 83 3.85 16.23 -17.96
CA ILE A 83 3.77 16.88 -16.65
C ILE A 83 2.35 17.41 -16.47
N LEU A 84 1.66 16.94 -15.44
CA LEU A 84 0.35 17.45 -15.06
C LEU A 84 0.52 18.84 -14.44
N VAL A 85 -0.12 19.85 -15.01
CA VAL A 85 -0.02 21.25 -14.57
C VAL A 85 -1.37 21.74 -14.10
N GLY A 86 -1.41 22.42 -12.96
CA GLY A 86 -2.64 23.01 -12.44
C GLY A 86 -2.35 24.16 -11.49
N HIS A 87 -3.33 25.05 -11.31
CA HIS A 87 -3.25 26.14 -10.36
C HIS A 87 -3.70 25.66 -8.98
N ASN A 88 -2.73 25.14 -8.20
CA ASN A 88 -2.96 24.25 -7.05
C ASN A 88 -3.20 22.77 -7.43
N VAL A 89 -2.45 22.27 -8.43
CA VAL A 89 -2.52 20.93 -9.03
C VAL A 89 -2.67 19.72 -8.10
N ASN A 90 -2.32 19.85 -6.81
CA ASN A 90 -2.52 18.77 -5.85
C ASN A 90 -4.02 18.50 -5.59
N PHE A 91 -4.85 19.52 -5.68
CA PHE A 91 -6.31 19.38 -5.58
C PHE A 91 -6.82 18.52 -6.74
N ASP A 92 -6.58 18.95 -7.98
CA ASP A 92 -7.02 18.25 -9.20
C ASP A 92 -6.50 16.82 -9.26
N PHE A 93 -5.20 16.65 -8.99
CA PHE A 93 -4.57 15.33 -8.97
C PHE A 93 -5.22 14.42 -7.92
N SER A 94 -5.59 14.93 -6.75
CA SER A 94 -6.17 14.09 -5.69
C SER A 94 -7.54 13.54 -6.08
N PHE A 95 -8.36 14.32 -6.80
CA PHE A 95 -9.63 13.85 -7.35
C PHE A 95 -9.43 12.80 -8.44
N LEU A 96 -8.55 13.08 -9.41
CA LEU A 96 -8.19 12.09 -10.44
C LEU A 96 -7.67 10.78 -9.83
N TYR A 97 -6.74 10.88 -8.88
CA TYR A 97 -6.19 9.73 -8.18
C TYR A 97 -7.28 8.89 -7.51
N HIS A 98 -8.24 9.54 -6.81
CA HIS A 98 -9.31 8.82 -6.12
C HIS A 98 -10.31 8.18 -7.07
N GLU A 99 -10.68 8.85 -8.16
CA GLU A 99 -11.57 8.27 -9.17
C GLU A 99 -10.92 7.08 -9.86
N PHE A 100 -9.66 7.21 -10.30
CA PHE A 100 -8.91 6.09 -10.88
C PHE A 100 -8.68 4.94 -9.89
N LYS A 101 -8.41 5.24 -8.61
CA LYS A 101 -8.26 4.20 -7.59
C LYS A 101 -9.54 3.40 -7.41
N GLY A 102 -10.71 4.04 -7.53
CA GLY A 102 -12.01 3.36 -7.56
C GLY A 102 -12.18 2.39 -8.73
N LEU A 103 -11.48 2.64 -9.84
CA LEU A 103 -11.42 1.75 -11.01
C LEU A 103 -10.29 0.72 -10.93
N GLY A 104 -9.54 0.68 -9.82
CA GLY A 104 -8.38 -0.21 -9.66
C GLY A 104 -7.13 0.24 -10.42
N TYR A 105 -7.08 1.49 -10.90
CA TYR A 105 -5.94 2.06 -11.61
C TYR A 105 -5.13 3.00 -10.70
N ASP A 106 -3.83 2.79 -10.58
CA ASP A 106 -2.93 3.65 -9.80
C ASP A 106 -2.45 4.84 -10.65
N PHE A 107 -3.29 5.87 -10.77
CA PHE A 107 -2.97 7.08 -11.53
C PHE A 107 -1.79 7.85 -10.93
N SER A 108 -0.77 8.12 -11.74
CA SER A 108 0.41 8.91 -11.35
C SER A 108 0.87 9.78 -12.50
N ALA A 109 1.32 10.99 -12.16
CA ALA A 109 1.96 11.91 -13.09
C ALA A 109 2.96 12.81 -12.34
N PRO A 110 4.07 13.23 -12.97
CA PRO A 110 4.82 14.40 -12.51
C PRO A 110 3.90 15.62 -12.44
N ARG A 111 4.10 16.49 -11.46
CA ARG A 111 3.18 17.61 -11.20
C ARG A 111 3.92 18.93 -11.11
N LEU A 112 3.42 19.93 -11.82
CA LEU A 112 3.90 21.31 -11.72
C LEU A 112 2.76 22.21 -11.25
N CYS A 113 2.96 22.87 -10.11
CA CYS A 113 1.97 23.79 -9.55
C CYS A 113 2.30 25.23 -9.96
N THR A 114 1.43 25.88 -10.72
CA THR A 114 1.67 27.27 -11.18
C THR A 114 1.71 28.27 -10.03
N VAL A 115 1.00 28.04 -8.93
CA VAL A 115 1.12 28.86 -7.70
C VAL A 115 2.55 28.84 -7.16
N LYS A 116 3.15 27.64 -7.07
CA LYS A 116 4.53 27.50 -6.56
C LYS A 116 5.52 28.15 -7.51
N LEU A 117 5.35 27.93 -8.82
CA LEU A 117 6.24 28.47 -9.85
C LEU A 117 6.16 29.99 -9.87
N ALA A 118 4.95 30.54 -9.82
CA ALA A 118 4.70 31.97 -9.72
C ALA A 118 5.33 32.60 -8.48
N ARG A 119 5.20 32.00 -7.29
CA ARG A 119 5.85 32.53 -6.07
C ARG A 119 7.37 32.66 -6.20
N LYS A 120 7.98 31.79 -7.00
CA LYS A 120 9.44 31.77 -7.19
C LYS A 120 9.90 32.75 -8.27
N LEU A 121 9.12 32.89 -9.34
CA LEU A 121 9.46 33.76 -10.48
C LEU A 121 8.92 35.18 -10.37
N LEU A 122 7.84 35.37 -9.62
CA LEU A 122 7.14 36.64 -9.40
C LEU A 122 6.93 36.89 -7.90
N PRO A 123 8.00 37.03 -7.10
CA PRO A 123 7.89 37.24 -5.66
C PRO A 123 7.22 38.58 -5.33
N GLY A 124 6.57 38.65 -4.16
CA GLY A 124 6.03 39.90 -3.62
C GLY A 124 4.56 40.21 -3.92
N LEU A 125 3.84 39.36 -4.66
CA LEU A 125 2.41 39.54 -4.87
C LEU A 125 1.59 39.33 -3.58
N ARG A 126 0.55 40.15 -3.38
CA ARG A 126 -0.37 40.06 -2.23
C ARG A 126 -1.20 38.78 -2.22
N SER A 127 -1.51 38.25 -3.40
CA SER A 127 -2.26 37.00 -3.57
C SER A 127 -1.81 36.30 -4.85
N TYR A 128 -1.78 34.97 -4.79
CA TYR A 128 -1.45 34.09 -5.91
C TYR A 128 -2.64 33.22 -6.29
N SER A 129 -3.87 33.66 -6.02
CA SER A 129 -5.04 33.02 -6.63
C SER A 129 -5.04 33.27 -8.14
N LEU A 130 -5.67 32.37 -8.89
CA LEU A 130 -5.67 32.41 -10.36
C LEU A 130 -6.20 33.76 -10.85
N ALA A 131 -7.32 34.21 -10.30
CA ALA A 131 -7.92 35.51 -10.63
C ALA A 131 -6.95 36.70 -10.39
N ASN A 132 -6.27 36.74 -9.24
CA ASN A 132 -5.40 37.87 -8.89
C ASN A 132 -4.12 37.88 -9.72
N ILE A 133 -3.51 36.72 -9.97
CA ILE A 133 -2.28 36.66 -10.76
C ILE A 133 -2.57 36.90 -12.24
N CYS A 134 -3.68 36.38 -12.76
CA CYS A 134 -4.10 36.66 -14.13
C CYS A 134 -4.38 38.16 -14.31
N SER A 135 -5.07 38.80 -13.37
CA SER A 135 -5.29 40.25 -13.38
C SER A 135 -3.97 41.03 -13.36
N HIS A 136 -3.02 40.65 -12.50
CA HIS A 136 -1.70 41.28 -12.43
C HIS A 136 -0.90 41.19 -13.74
N LEU A 137 -1.03 40.07 -14.47
CA LEU A 137 -0.31 39.81 -15.72
C LEU A 137 -1.08 40.23 -16.98
N GLY A 138 -2.30 40.79 -16.84
CA GLY A 138 -3.15 41.13 -17.98
C GLY A 138 -3.73 39.91 -18.73
N ILE A 139 -3.80 38.75 -18.08
CA ILE A 139 -4.36 37.52 -18.64
C ILE A 139 -5.88 37.54 -18.46
N GLU A 140 -6.61 37.49 -19.57
CA GLU A 140 -8.06 37.41 -19.56
C GLU A 140 -8.53 36.01 -19.14
N ASN A 141 -9.25 35.91 -18.01
CA ASN A 141 -9.92 34.68 -17.55
C ASN A 141 -11.42 34.76 -17.86
N ARG A 142 -11.84 34.16 -18.98
CA ARG A 142 -13.25 34.10 -19.40
C ARG A 142 -13.91 32.88 -18.74
N ARG A 143 -15.07 33.08 -18.10
CA ARG A 143 -15.85 32.05 -17.36
C ARG A 143 -15.09 31.47 -16.16
N HIS A 144 -14.80 32.32 -15.19
CA HIS A 144 -14.23 31.91 -13.91
C HIS A 144 -15.15 30.87 -13.22
N HIS A 145 -14.55 29.86 -12.57
CA HIS A 145 -15.27 28.73 -11.95
C HIS A 145 -15.94 27.77 -12.94
N ARG A 146 -15.31 27.63 -14.11
CA ARG A 146 -15.55 26.57 -15.07
C ARG A 146 -14.23 25.96 -15.43
N ALA A 147 -14.17 24.63 -15.52
CA ALA A 147 -12.90 23.93 -15.68
C ALA A 147 -12.13 24.39 -16.92
N GLU A 148 -12.83 24.61 -18.05
CA GLU A 148 -12.18 25.09 -19.28
C GLU A 148 -11.61 26.50 -19.14
N GLY A 149 -12.33 27.40 -18.48
CA GLY A 149 -11.92 28.79 -18.28
C GLY A 149 -10.65 28.86 -17.45
N ASP A 150 -10.67 28.18 -16.30
CA ASP A 150 -9.56 28.18 -15.36
C ASP A 150 -8.35 27.37 -15.89
N ALA A 151 -8.56 26.27 -16.63
CA ALA A 151 -7.47 25.58 -17.34
C ALA A 151 -6.83 26.46 -18.43
N THR A 152 -7.63 27.22 -19.19
CA THR A 152 -7.11 28.12 -20.22
C THR A 152 -6.33 29.29 -19.61
N ALA A 153 -6.82 29.87 -18.52
CA ALA A 153 -6.10 30.89 -17.77
C ALA A 153 -4.80 30.35 -17.17
N THR A 154 -4.82 29.11 -16.66
CA THR A 154 -3.64 28.40 -16.14
C THR A 154 -2.60 28.14 -17.22
N LEU A 155 -3.02 27.75 -18.44
CA LEU A 155 -2.12 27.60 -19.59
C LEU A 155 -1.42 28.91 -19.93
N LYS A 156 -2.16 30.01 -20.08
CA LYS A 156 -1.57 31.33 -20.35
C LYS A 156 -0.60 31.73 -19.24
N LEU A 157 -0.98 31.52 -17.98
CA LEU A 157 -0.09 31.78 -16.85
C LEU A 157 1.19 30.94 -16.95
N LEU A 158 1.09 29.65 -17.30
CA LEU A 158 2.25 28.79 -17.51
C LEU A 158 3.14 29.33 -18.63
N GLU A 159 2.59 29.75 -19.77
CA GLU A 159 3.35 30.34 -20.87
C GLU A 159 4.15 31.57 -20.41
N HIS A 160 3.51 32.49 -19.67
CA HIS A 160 4.18 33.65 -19.08
C HIS A 160 5.31 33.25 -18.11
N LEU A 161 5.06 32.27 -17.23
CA LEU A 161 6.07 31.80 -16.28
C LEU A 161 7.24 31.09 -16.97
N LEU A 162 6.98 30.28 -18.00
CA LEU A 162 8.03 29.63 -18.79
C LEU A 162 8.86 30.65 -19.57
N PHE A 163 8.23 31.71 -20.08
CA PHE A 163 8.92 32.83 -20.71
C PHE A 163 9.85 33.54 -19.71
N ILE A 164 9.36 33.90 -18.52
CA ILE A 164 10.17 34.53 -17.46
C ILE A 164 11.32 33.61 -17.01
N ASN A 165 11.08 32.31 -16.95
CA ASN A 165 12.08 31.31 -16.58
C ASN A 165 13.25 31.22 -17.58
N GLY A 166 13.11 31.75 -18.80
CA GLY A 166 14.20 31.83 -19.78
C GLY A 166 14.80 30.49 -20.19
N GLY A 167 14.05 29.39 -20.08
CA GLY A 167 14.53 28.05 -20.40
C GLY A 167 15.38 27.36 -19.32
N ASN A 168 15.39 27.86 -18.08
CA ASN A 168 16.03 27.16 -16.95
C ASN A 168 15.28 25.85 -16.63
N GLN A 169 15.76 24.76 -17.22
CA GLN A 169 15.20 23.42 -17.08
C GLN A 169 15.32 22.91 -15.64
N GLU A 170 16.44 23.22 -14.96
CA GLU A 170 16.69 22.80 -13.58
C GLU A 170 15.61 23.30 -12.62
N LEU A 171 15.07 24.51 -12.83
CA LEU A 171 13.97 25.01 -12.03
C LEU A 171 12.72 24.13 -12.16
N ILE A 172 12.35 23.77 -13.39
CA ILE A 172 11.15 22.97 -13.63
C ILE A 172 11.34 21.56 -13.07
N ASP A 173 12.50 20.96 -13.32
CA ASP A 173 12.89 19.66 -12.78
C ASP A 173 12.87 19.67 -11.25
N ASP A 174 13.39 20.73 -10.62
CA ASP A 174 13.33 20.95 -9.19
C ASP A 174 11.87 20.90 -8.68
N MET A 175 10.98 21.62 -9.37
CA MET A 175 9.60 21.81 -8.94
C MET A 175 8.69 20.61 -9.17
N ILE A 176 8.97 19.81 -10.20
CA ILE A 176 8.31 18.52 -10.41
C ILE A 176 8.91 17.41 -9.54
N GLY A 177 9.86 17.74 -8.67
CA GLY A 177 10.49 16.81 -7.74
C GLY A 177 11.35 15.77 -8.45
N LEU A 178 11.97 16.17 -9.56
CA LEU A 178 13.20 15.58 -10.10
C LEU A 178 14.46 16.24 -9.48
N SER A 179 14.27 17.23 -8.59
CA SER A 179 15.35 17.92 -7.88
C SER A 179 16.30 16.94 -7.18
N VAL A 180 17.58 17.07 -7.49
CA VAL A 180 18.70 16.41 -6.81
C VAL A 180 19.11 17.20 -5.53
N LYS A 181 18.40 18.28 -5.17
CA LYS A 181 18.76 19.10 -4.01
C LYS A 181 18.67 18.32 -2.70
N GLY A 182 19.75 18.40 -1.93
CA GLY A 182 19.91 17.68 -0.66
C GLY A 182 20.26 16.21 -0.81
N LEU A 183 20.56 15.74 -2.03
CA LEU A 183 21.20 14.45 -2.26
C LEU A 183 22.72 14.57 -2.14
N ASN A 184 23.38 13.44 -1.92
CA ASN A 184 24.84 13.37 -1.94
C ASN A 184 25.35 13.88 -3.30
N PRO A 185 26.40 14.73 -3.36
CA PRO A 185 27.00 15.16 -4.63
C PRO A 185 27.45 14.01 -5.55
N ALA A 186 27.76 12.84 -4.98
CA ALA A 186 28.13 11.64 -5.72
C ALA A 186 26.92 10.87 -6.28
N PHE A 187 25.68 11.28 -5.96
CA PHE A 187 24.47 10.63 -6.45
C PHE A 187 24.36 10.73 -7.97
N ASN A 188 24.27 9.59 -8.66
CA ASN A 188 24.06 9.55 -10.10
C ASN A 188 22.55 9.66 -10.44
N PRO A 189 22.06 10.80 -10.97
CA PRO A 189 20.64 10.98 -11.24
C PRO A 189 20.11 10.12 -12.39
N GLU A 190 20.97 9.61 -13.27
CA GLU A 190 20.55 8.77 -14.40
C GLU A 190 19.83 7.50 -13.93
N VAL A 191 20.17 7.01 -12.74
CA VAL A 191 19.54 5.84 -12.13
C VAL A 191 18.02 6.01 -12.06
N LEU A 192 17.54 7.24 -11.84
CA LEU A 192 16.11 7.54 -11.71
C LEU A 192 15.33 7.28 -12.99
N SER A 193 15.95 7.41 -14.16
CA SER A 193 15.28 7.13 -15.44
C SER A 193 15.05 5.64 -15.67
N ARG A 194 15.88 4.78 -15.07
CA ARG A 194 15.86 3.31 -15.26
C ARG A 194 14.93 2.58 -14.28
N ILE A 195 14.44 3.27 -13.26
CA ILE A 195 13.55 2.67 -12.26
C ILE A 195 12.20 2.32 -12.91
N PRO A 196 11.77 1.05 -12.85
CA PRO A 196 10.52 0.59 -13.45
C PRO A 196 9.29 1.05 -12.66
N GLU A 197 8.14 1.07 -13.33
CA GLU A 197 6.83 1.35 -12.75
C GLU A 197 6.10 0.06 -12.33
N GLU A 198 6.84 -0.87 -11.73
CA GLU A 198 6.36 -2.22 -11.36
C GLU A 198 6.49 -2.48 -9.84
N PRO A 199 5.83 -3.53 -9.31
CA PRO A 199 6.02 -3.97 -7.93
C PRO A 199 7.44 -4.49 -7.67
N GLY A 200 7.99 -4.16 -6.51
CA GLY A 200 9.31 -4.61 -6.12
C GLY A 200 9.83 -4.10 -4.79
N VAL A 201 11.08 -4.47 -4.50
CA VAL A 201 11.88 -4.00 -3.36
C VAL A 201 13.00 -3.10 -3.87
N TYR A 202 13.32 -2.03 -3.16
CA TYR A 202 14.40 -1.10 -3.49
C TYR A 202 15.33 -0.87 -2.31
N TYR A 203 16.57 -0.53 -2.64
CA TYR A 203 17.69 -0.47 -1.73
C TYR A 203 18.43 0.84 -1.93
N PHE A 204 18.70 1.54 -0.84
CA PHE A 204 19.42 2.80 -0.81
C PHE A 204 20.80 2.60 -0.20
N TYR A 205 21.84 3.06 -0.88
CA TYR A 205 23.23 2.94 -0.43
C TYR A 205 23.92 4.28 -0.35
N ASN A 206 24.90 4.39 0.55
CA ASN A 206 25.81 5.54 0.60
C ASN A 206 26.97 5.39 -0.41
N ASP A 207 27.88 6.36 -0.38
CA ASP A 207 29.13 6.40 -1.16
C ASP A 207 30.12 5.27 -0.84
N ARG A 208 29.98 4.63 0.34
CA ARG A 208 30.77 3.47 0.78
C ARG A 208 30.12 2.12 0.46
N ALA A 209 29.01 2.13 -0.27
CA ALA A 209 28.18 0.95 -0.54
C ALA A 209 27.54 0.30 0.71
N ASP A 210 27.41 1.03 1.83
CA ASP A 210 26.64 0.58 2.99
C ASP A 210 25.14 0.73 2.72
N LEU A 211 24.36 -0.29 3.09
CA LEU A 211 22.91 -0.29 2.94
C LEU A 211 22.24 0.60 4.00
N LEU A 212 21.66 1.71 3.55
CA LEU A 212 21.01 2.70 4.39
C LEU A 212 19.55 2.33 4.70
N TYR A 213 18.82 1.91 3.66
CA TYR A 213 17.38 1.71 3.72
C TYR A 213 16.92 0.67 2.69
N ILE A 214 15.90 -0.10 3.07
CA ILE A 214 15.18 -1.03 2.19
C ILE A 214 13.71 -0.66 2.24
N GLY A 215 13.03 -0.65 1.10
CA GLY A 215 11.59 -0.43 1.05
C GLY A 215 10.92 -1.21 -0.06
N LYS A 216 9.59 -1.33 0.02
CA LYS A 216 8.75 -1.94 -1.02
C LYS A 216 7.76 -0.98 -1.66
N SER A 217 7.29 -1.32 -2.86
CA SER A 217 6.19 -0.62 -3.52
C SER A 217 5.48 -1.50 -4.54
N VAL A 218 4.21 -1.18 -4.84
CA VAL A 218 3.51 -1.62 -6.06
C VAL A 218 3.99 -0.88 -7.31
N ASN A 219 4.60 0.30 -7.13
CA ASN A 219 5.24 1.07 -8.18
C ASN A 219 6.57 1.66 -7.66
N LEU A 220 7.68 1.04 -8.02
CA LEU A 220 9.02 1.38 -7.53
C LEU A 220 9.36 2.85 -7.80
N ARG A 221 9.18 3.31 -9.04
CA ARG A 221 9.49 4.68 -9.48
C ARG A 221 8.81 5.74 -8.60
N ASN A 222 7.48 5.66 -8.46
CA ASN A 222 6.72 6.64 -7.70
C ASN A 222 7.14 6.68 -6.23
N ARG A 223 7.37 5.50 -5.62
CA ARG A 223 7.74 5.40 -4.21
C ARG A 223 9.14 5.95 -3.94
N ILE A 224 10.11 5.61 -4.78
CA ILE A 224 11.49 6.12 -4.67
C ILE A 224 11.51 7.64 -4.85
N LEU A 225 10.85 8.16 -5.88
CA LEU A 225 10.72 9.62 -6.07
C LEU A 225 10.06 10.29 -4.87
N SER A 226 9.07 9.64 -4.23
CA SER A 226 8.47 10.16 -2.99
C SER A 226 9.46 10.25 -1.83
N HIS A 227 10.42 9.32 -1.71
CA HIS A 227 11.48 9.41 -0.71
C HIS A 227 12.41 10.59 -0.99
N LEU A 228 12.80 10.79 -2.25
CA LEU A 228 13.65 11.92 -2.66
C LEU A 228 12.94 13.27 -2.50
N ARG A 229 11.61 13.30 -2.49
CA ARG A 229 10.80 14.50 -2.25
C ARG A 229 10.51 14.77 -0.76
N ASN A 230 10.81 13.83 0.13
CA ASN A 230 10.35 13.89 1.51
C ASN A 230 11.35 14.61 2.44
N ASP A 231 11.07 15.89 2.71
CA ASP A 231 11.84 16.72 3.66
C ASP A 231 11.10 16.95 4.99
N THR A 232 10.08 16.13 5.30
CA THR A 232 9.23 16.34 6.49
C THR A 232 9.89 15.99 7.82
N SER A 233 10.97 15.20 7.80
CA SER A 233 11.66 14.76 9.02
C SER A 233 13.17 14.85 8.88
N ARG A 234 13.87 15.14 9.99
CA ARG A 234 15.33 15.18 10.03
C ARG A 234 15.95 13.87 9.54
N ARG A 235 15.37 12.74 9.95
CA ARG A 235 15.76 11.40 9.50
C ARG A 235 15.67 11.23 7.99
N SER A 236 14.60 11.73 7.36
CA SER A 236 14.42 11.65 5.91
C SER A 236 15.46 12.50 5.18
N MET A 237 15.73 13.70 5.69
CA MET A 237 16.77 14.58 5.15
C MET A 237 18.17 13.98 5.29
N ASP A 238 18.52 13.42 6.45
CA ASP A 238 19.84 12.80 6.67
C ASP A 238 20.03 11.57 5.75
N MET A 239 19.00 10.75 5.59
CA MET A 239 19.04 9.60 4.67
C MET A 239 19.22 10.04 3.21
N LYS A 240 18.50 11.08 2.77
CA LYS A 240 18.65 11.67 1.43
C LYS A 240 20.06 12.21 1.21
N ALA A 241 20.61 12.95 2.18
CA ALA A 241 21.93 13.53 2.08
C ALA A 241 23.04 12.48 2.00
N ALA A 242 22.83 11.30 2.59
CA ALA A 242 23.75 10.18 2.51
C ALA A 242 23.58 9.31 1.25
N LEU A 243 22.44 9.39 0.55
CA LEU A 243 22.10 8.53 -0.57
C LEU A 243 22.97 8.80 -1.80
N CYS A 244 23.67 7.77 -2.28
CA CYS A 244 24.56 7.82 -3.44
C CYS A 244 24.06 6.92 -4.59
N THR A 245 23.55 5.73 -4.30
CA THR A 245 23.01 4.83 -5.33
C THR A 245 21.77 4.09 -4.88
N ILE A 246 20.96 3.70 -5.87
CA ILE A 246 19.69 3.02 -5.70
C ILE A 246 19.72 1.76 -6.55
N THR A 247 19.39 0.62 -5.95
CA THR A 247 19.12 -0.62 -6.70
C THR A 247 17.72 -1.12 -6.37
N TRP A 248 17.22 -2.06 -7.16
CA TRP A 248 15.90 -2.64 -6.97
C TRP A 248 15.84 -4.07 -7.48
N GLU A 249 14.86 -4.80 -6.96
CA GLU A 249 14.49 -6.13 -7.39
C GLU A 249 12.99 -6.14 -7.71
N LYS A 250 12.65 -6.55 -8.94
CA LYS A 250 11.26 -6.66 -9.38
C LYS A 250 10.67 -7.94 -8.78
N THR A 251 9.46 -7.84 -8.23
CA THR A 251 8.80 -8.99 -7.59
C THR A 251 7.58 -9.50 -8.34
N GLY A 252 7.03 -8.70 -9.26
CA GLY A 252 5.82 -9.04 -10.02
C GLY A 252 4.51 -8.78 -9.25
N SER A 253 4.52 -9.00 -7.93
CA SER A 253 3.35 -8.80 -7.06
C SER A 253 3.71 -8.07 -5.76
N GLU A 254 2.69 -7.43 -5.18
CA GLU A 254 2.83 -6.76 -3.88
C GLU A 254 3.12 -7.73 -2.74
N LEU A 255 2.48 -8.90 -2.74
CA LEU A 255 2.65 -9.91 -1.69
C LEU A 255 4.12 -10.35 -1.61
N VAL A 256 4.74 -10.65 -2.75
CA VAL A 256 6.15 -11.04 -2.80
C VAL A 256 7.07 -9.88 -2.41
N ALA A 257 6.74 -8.63 -2.80
CA ALA A 257 7.49 -7.45 -2.38
C ALA A 257 7.48 -7.27 -0.85
N LEU A 258 6.33 -7.49 -0.21
CA LEU A 258 6.17 -7.43 1.25
C LEU A 258 7.00 -8.52 1.95
N LEU A 259 6.95 -9.75 1.45
CA LEU A 259 7.69 -10.89 2.01
C LEU A 259 9.20 -10.69 1.87
N LEU A 260 9.67 -10.28 0.69
CA LEU A 260 11.08 -10.05 0.41
C LEU A 260 11.65 -8.86 1.21
N GLU A 261 10.93 -7.73 1.30
CA GLU A 261 11.34 -6.58 2.11
C GLU A 261 11.54 -6.98 3.58
N SER A 262 10.59 -7.74 4.13
CA SER A 262 10.61 -8.19 5.51
C SER A 262 11.82 -9.07 5.84
N ASP A 263 12.20 -9.96 4.91
CA ASP A 263 13.38 -10.83 5.04
C ASP A 263 14.69 -10.02 4.92
N GLU A 264 14.81 -9.20 3.88
CA GLU A 264 15.99 -8.39 3.58
C GLU A 264 16.30 -7.40 4.71
N ILE A 265 15.28 -6.79 5.33
CA ILE A 265 15.46 -5.91 6.49
C ILE A 265 15.99 -6.68 7.70
N LYS A 266 15.53 -7.91 7.95
CA LYS A 266 15.99 -8.73 9.08
C LYS A 266 17.41 -9.24 8.87
N LYS A 267 17.76 -9.57 7.63
CA LYS A 267 19.09 -10.03 7.23
C LYS A 267 20.13 -8.91 7.27
N HIS A 268 19.83 -7.77 6.66
CA HIS A 268 20.79 -6.67 6.48
C HIS A 268 20.72 -5.59 7.56
N LYS A 269 19.62 -5.53 8.33
CA LYS A 269 19.41 -4.60 9.46
C LYS A 269 19.77 -3.13 9.16
N PRO A 270 19.32 -2.57 8.02
CA PRO A 270 19.75 -1.26 7.54
C PRO A 270 19.44 -0.15 8.55
N LEU A 271 20.28 0.89 8.54
CA LEU A 271 20.30 1.96 9.54
C LEU A 271 18.92 2.62 9.75
N TYR A 272 18.19 2.80 8.64
CA TYR A 272 16.92 3.50 8.61
C TYR A 272 15.67 2.58 8.57
N ASN A 273 15.74 1.27 8.85
CA ASN A 273 14.54 0.42 9.02
C ASN A 273 14.26 0.03 10.49
N ARG A 274 14.51 0.94 11.43
CA ARG A 274 14.61 0.64 12.88
C ARG A 274 13.53 -0.26 13.50
N LEU A 275 12.26 -0.09 13.11
CA LEU A 275 11.12 -0.81 13.70
C LEU A 275 11.04 -2.28 13.28
N GLN A 276 11.34 -2.59 12.02
CA GLN A 276 11.23 -3.93 11.43
C GLN A 276 12.50 -4.78 11.62
N ARG A 277 13.53 -4.26 12.28
CA ARG A 277 14.77 -5.00 12.59
C ARG A 277 14.62 -6.03 13.71
N ARG A 278 13.57 -5.92 14.54
CA ARG A 278 13.35 -6.80 15.70
C ARG A 278 12.41 -7.93 15.31
N ALA A 279 12.86 -9.18 15.45
CA ALA A 279 11.93 -10.31 15.53
C ALA A 279 11.17 -10.18 16.86
N LEU A 280 9.84 -9.98 16.81
CA LEU A 280 9.02 -9.88 18.01
C LEU A 280 8.95 -11.24 18.72
N ASN A 281 8.98 -11.24 20.05
CA ASN A 281 8.90 -12.44 20.86
C ASN A 281 7.48 -13.04 20.78
N HIS A 282 7.35 -14.20 20.13
CA HIS A 282 6.07 -14.86 19.89
C HIS A 282 5.53 -15.62 21.10
N TYR A 283 4.20 -15.78 21.14
CA TYR A 283 3.49 -16.78 21.95
C TYR A 283 2.89 -17.84 21.04
N GLY A 284 2.83 -19.09 21.50
CA GLY A 284 2.22 -20.19 20.77
C GLY A 284 1.37 -21.04 21.68
N LEU A 285 0.45 -21.77 21.05
CA LEU A 285 -0.39 -22.76 21.69
C LEU A 285 0.30 -24.13 21.62
N TYR A 286 0.58 -24.71 22.78
CA TYR A 286 1.22 -26.03 22.91
C TYR A 286 0.38 -26.94 23.78
N SER A 287 0.51 -28.25 23.56
CA SER A 287 0.02 -29.27 24.48
C SER A 287 1.18 -29.87 25.28
N HIS A 288 0.86 -30.44 26.44
CA HIS A 288 1.74 -31.36 27.13
C HIS A 288 0.90 -32.35 27.94
N LEU A 289 1.36 -33.59 28.06
CA LEU A 289 0.72 -34.58 28.91
C LEU A 289 1.21 -34.39 30.34
N GLY A 290 0.29 -34.19 31.29
CA GLY A 290 0.68 -34.16 32.71
C GLY A 290 0.82 -35.56 33.31
N SER A 291 1.41 -35.62 34.50
CA SER A 291 1.62 -36.87 35.25
C SER A 291 0.32 -37.57 35.66
N ASP A 292 -0.80 -36.84 35.69
CA ASP A 292 -2.14 -37.35 35.95
C ASP A 292 -2.87 -37.88 34.70
N GLY A 293 -2.17 -37.91 33.55
CA GLY A 293 -2.69 -38.44 32.29
C GLY A 293 -3.53 -37.46 31.46
N TYR A 294 -3.77 -36.23 31.93
CA TYR A 294 -4.54 -35.24 31.18
C TYR A 294 -3.64 -34.34 30.30
N MET A 295 -4.03 -34.14 29.03
CA MET A 295 -3.37 -33.22 28.11
C MET A 295 -3.73 -31.77 28.40
N ARG A 296 -2.73 -30.90 28.53
CA ARG A 296 -2.91 -29.50 28.92
C ARG A 296 -2.50 -28.57 27.81
N LEU A 297 -3.43 -27.73 27.36
CA LEU A 297 -3.16 -26.65 26.41
C LEU A 297 -2.63 -25.41 27.12
N SER A 298 -1.62 -24.77 26.55
CA SER A 298 -0.98 -23.60 27.18
C SER A 298 -0.50 -22.57 26.18
N ALA A 299 -0.66 -21.30 26.54
CA ALA A 299 -0.15 -20.14 25.83
C ALA A 299 1.23 -19.74 26.37
N VAL A 300 2.30 -20.18 25.70
CA VAL A 300 3.69 -19.96 26.15
C VAL A 300 4.51 -19.23 25.11
N LYS A 301 5.62 -18.59 25.51
CA LYS A 301 6.54 -17.97 24.56
C LYS A 301 7.20 -19.03 23.69
N ASN A 302 7.28 -18.81 22.38
CA ASN A 302 7.90 -19.77 21.46
C ASN A 302 9.40 -19.95 21.73
N SER A 303 10.08 -18.94 22.27
CA SER A 303 11.49 -19.05 22.66
C SER A 303 11.74 -19.97 23.88
N ALA A 304 10.70 -20.52 24.50
CA ALA A 304 10.78 -21.35 25.70
C ALA A 304 10.57 -22.85 25.40
N ARG A 305 10.38 -23.25 24.14
CA ARG A 305 10.20 -24.64 23.71
C ARG A 305 10.82 -24.90 22.35
N ASP A 306 11.34 -26.12 22.15
CA ASP A 306 11.87 -26.60 20.86
C ASP A 306 10.77 -27.19 19.95
N ASP A 307 9.59 -27.48 20.51
CA ASP A 307 8.46 -28.05 19.77
C ASP A 307 7.79 -27.06 18.81
N VAL A 308 7.07 -27.57 17.81
CA VAL A 308 6.26 -26.74 16.92
C VAL A 308 4.93 -26.41 17.58
N PRO A 309 4.56 -25.11 17.73
CA PRO A 309 3.24 -24.75 18.26
C PRO A 309 2.12 -25.16 17.29
N TYR A 310 0.94 -25.46 17.82
CA TYR A 310 -0.26 -25.66 17.01
C TYR A 310 -0.68 -24.36 16.29
N VAL A 311 -0.54 -23.22 16.97
CA VAL A 311 -0.79 -21.86 16.43
C VAL A 311 0.14 -20.87 17.09
N SER A 312 0.59 -19.86 16.34
CA SER A 312 1.37 -18.74 16.87
C SER A 312 0.57 -17.43 16.89
N PHE A 313 0.85 -16.59 17.88
CA PHE A 313 0.15 -15.34 18.14
C PHE A 313 1.14 -14.20 18.46
N ASN A 314 0.66 -12.99 18.18
CA ASN A 314 1.42 -11.74 18.29
C ASN A 314 1.55 -11.28 19.75
N SER A 315 0.68 -11.77 20.62
CA SER A 315 0.61 -11.38 22.02
C SER A 315 0.04 -12.52 22.88
N LYS A 316 0.41 -12.56 24.16
CA LYS A 316 -0.18 -13.49 25.13
C LYS A 316 -1.71 -13.34 25.21
N PRO A 317 -2.30 -12.12 25.22
CA PRO A 317 -3.75 -11.94 25.21
C PRO A 317 -4.44 -12.58 24.01
N ASP A 318 -3.91 -12.46 22.79
CA ASP A 318 -4.53 -13.05 21.59
C ASP A 318 -4.48 -14.57 21.63
N CYS A 319 -3.33 -15.13 22.02
CA CYS A 319 -3.18 -16.57 22.25
C CYS A 319 -4.16 -17.09 23.30
N ARG A 320 -4.34 -16.31 24.38
CA ARG A 320 -5.26 -16.66 25.47
C ARG A 320 -6.71 -16.58 25.03
N LYS A 321 -7.12 -15.52 24.33
CA LYS A 321 -8.48 -15.36 23.79
C LYS A 321 -8.84 -16.50 22.85
N TYR A 322 -7.88 -16.94 22.04
CA TYR A 322 -8.06 -18.09 21.17
C TYR A 322 -8.20 -19.40 21.96
N LEU A 323 -7.36 -19.62 22.97
CA LEU A 323 -7.48 -20.77 23.87
C LEU A 323 -8.84 -20.78 24.60
N GLU A 324 -9.34 -19.61 25.04
CA GLU A 324 -10.67 -19.46 25.63
C GLU A 324 -11.77 -19.91 24.66
N ALA A 325 -11.67 -19.54 23.37
CA ALA A 325 -12.61 -19.98 22.34
C ALA A 325 -12.57 -21.51 22.11
N LEU A 326 -11.38 -22.12 22.07
CA LEU A 326 -11.25 -23.59 21.97
C LEU A 326 -11.87 -24.30 23.18
N VAL A 327 -11.60 -23.78 24.37
CA VAL A 327 -12.11 -24.35 25.63
C VAL A 327 -13.63 -24.33 25.66
N GLN A 328 -14.25 -23.27 25.15
CA GLN A 328 -15.70 -23.18 25.02
C GLN A 328 -16.26 -24.11 23.93
N ASN A 329 -15.69 -24.09 22.72
CA ASN A 329 -16.22 -24.82 21.57
C ASN A 329 -16.11 -26.35 21.72
N TYR A 330 -15.08 -26.83 22.42
CA TYR A 330 -14.81 -28.26 22.60
C TYR A 330 -15.12 -28.77 24.02
N ALA A 331 -15.80 -27.95 24.83
CA ALA A 331 -16.14 -28.26 26.22
C ALA A 331 -14.93 -28.78 27.02
N LEU A 332 -13.79 -28.10 26.86
CA LEU A 332 -12.56 -28.44 27.58
C LEU A 332 -12.58 -27.82 29.00
N CYS A 333 -11.73 -28.34 29.87
CA CYS A 333 -11.60 -27.83 31.23
C CYS A 333 -10.70 -26.59 31.26
N GLN A 334 -11.22 -25.49 31.82
CA GLN A 334 -10.46 -24.25 31.99
C GLN A 334 -9.22 -24.42 32.89
N LYS A 335 -9.35 -25.24 33.94
CA LYS A 335 -8.24 -25.51 34.88
C LYS A 335 -7.13 -26.32 34.22
N MET A 336 -7.48 -27.35 33.45
CA MET A 336 -6.51 -28.13 32.68
C MET A 336 -5.85 -27.32 31.56
N SER A 337 -6.52 -26.28 31.05
CA SER A 337 -5.98 -25.36 30.03
C SER A 337 -5.25 -24.15 30.63
N GLY A 338 -5.03 -24.10 31.95
CA GLY A 338 -4.33 -23.00 32.62
C GLY A 338 -5.03 -21.63 32.52
N LEU A 339 -6.33 -21.61 32.22
CA LEU A 339 -7.12 -20.38 32.08
C LEU A 339 -7.75 -19.94 33.40
N TYR A 340 -8.02 -20.88 34.31
CA TYR A 340 -8.72 -20.63 35.56
C TYR A 340 -8.17 -21.51 36.68
N ASP A 341 -7.82 -20.91 37.81
CA ASP A 341 -7.28 -21.63 38.96
C ASP A 341 -8.29 -21.67 40.10
N THR A 342 -8.46 -22.85 40.71
CA THR A 342 -9.44 -23.09 41.79
C THR A 342 -9.18 -24.45 42.45
N ASP A 343 -9.46 -24.59 43.74
CA ASP A 343 -9.31 -25.86 44.47
C ASP A 343 -10.40 -26.90 44.10
N GLY A 344 -11.55 -26.44 43.60
CA GLY A 344 -12.68 -27.28 43.22
C GLY A 344 -12.86 -27.47 41.71
N GLY A 345 -14.11 -27.69 41.28
CA GLY A 345 -14.47 -27.73 39.86
C GLY A 345 -14.35 -26.35 39.21
N CYS A 346 -13.81 -26.29 37.98
CA CYS A 346 -13.66 -25.03 37.25
C CYS A 346 -15.00 -24.35 36.98
N PHE A 347 -15.00 -23.03 36.74
CA PHE A 347 -16.22 -22.26 36.49
C PHE A 347 -17.08 -22.88 35.38
N HIS A 348 -16.50 -23.26 34.24
CA HIS A 348 -17.24 -23.95 33.16
C HIS A 348 -17.93 -25.24 33.60
N TYR A 349 -17.42 -25.96 34.60
CA TYR A 349 -18.08 -27.17 35.10
C TYR A 349 -19.33 -26.80 35.91
N GLN A 350 -19.25 -25.73 36.72
CA GLN A 350 -20.38 -25.24 37.52
C GLN A 350 -21.56 -24.79 36.65
N ILE A 351 -21.28 -24.27 35.46
CA ILE A 351 -22.30 -23.83 34.48
C ILE A 351 -22.60 -24.86 33.38
N GLY A 352 -22.09 -26.10 33.49
CA GLY A 352 -22.39 -27.20 32.56
C GLY A 352 -21.69 -27.17 31.19
N LEU A 353 -20.70 -26.29 31.00
CA LEU A 353 -19.89 -26.18 29.77
C LEU A 353 -18.61 -27.03 29.78
N CYS A 354 -18.32 -27.73 30.88
CA CYS A 354 -17.16 -28.63 31.03
C CYS A 354 -17.62 -29.94 31.68
N LYS A 355 -16.98 -31.06 31.31
CA LYS A 355 -17.32 -32.41 31.82
C LYS A 355 -16.59 -32.82 33.10
N GLY A 356 -15.77 -31.94 33.67
CA GLY A 356 -15.20 -32.12 35.02
C GLY A 356 -13.87 -32.87 35.09
N ALA A 357 -13.04 -32.82 34.05
CA ALA A 357 -11.68 -33.37 34.07
C ALA A 357 -10.86 -32.92 35.30
N CYS A 358 -11.01 -31.66 35.73
CA CYS A 358 -10.29 -31.12 36.89
C CYS A 358 -10.61 -31.75 38.25
N ILE A 359 -11.71 -32.48 38.34
CA ILE A 359 -12.18 -33.13 39.57
C ILE A 359 -12.34 -34.65 39.38
N GLY A 360 -11.76 -35.20 38.30
CA GLY A 360 -11.80 -36.63 38.00
C GLY A 360 -13.18 -37.19 37.66
N ARG A 361 -14.16 -36.34 37.32
CA ARG A 361 -15.51 -36.78 36.89
C ARG A 361 -15.55 -37.29 35.45
N GLU A 362 -14.56 -36.88 34.68
CA GLU A 362 -14.33 -37.30 33.31
C GLU A 362 -13.01 -38.06 33.25
N SER A 363 -12.93 -39.12 32.45
CA SER A 363 -11.70 -39.87 32.27
C SER A 363 -10.65 -39.08 31.48
N ALA A 364 -9.37 -39.35 31.73
CA ALA A 364 -8.28 -38.77 30.95
C ALA A 364 -8.39 -39.12 29.46
N ALA A 365 -8.82 -40.32 29.11
CA ALA A 365 -8.98 -40.76 27.72
C ALA A 365 -10.02 -39.90 26.97
N ASP A 366 -11.22 -39.74 27.53
CA ASP A 366 -12.32 -38.98 26.91
C ASP A 366 -12.00 -37.48 26.81
N TYR A 367 -11.32 -36.95 27.82
CA TYR A 367 -10.84 -35.57 27.81
C TYR A 367 -9.77 -35.36 26.73
N ASN A 368 -8.77 -36.25 26.69
CA ASN A 368 -7.66 -36.15 25.76
C ASN A 368 -8.13 -36.27 24.30
N GLN A 369 -9.10 -37.14 24.02
CA GLN A 369 -9.70 -37.23 22.69
C GLN A 369 -10.25 -35.87 22.23
N ARG A 370 -10.98 -35.15 23.09
CA ARG A 370 -11.49 -33.82 22.75
C ARG A 370 -10.40 -32.77 22.63
N VAL A 371 -9.33 -32.86 23.40
CA VAL A 371 -8.16 -31.98 23.20
C VAL A 371 -7.54 -32.24 21.83
N THR A 372 -7.42 -33.50 21.40
CA THR A 372 -6.95 -33.87 20.06
C THR A 372 -7.89 -33.34 18.97
N GLU A 373 -9.20 -33.49 19.12
CA GLU A 373 -10.21 -32.94 18.19
C GLU A 373 -10.17 -31.41 18.15
N ALA A 374 -9.96 -30.76 19.30
CA ALA A 374 -9.84 -29.32 19.41
C ALA A 374 -8.62 -28.81 18.63
N VAL A 375 -7.44 -29.43 18.82
CA VAL A 375 -6.23 -29.03 18.08
C VAL A 375 -6.25 -29.43 16.60
N ALA A 376 -7.07 -30.43 16.23
CA ALA A 376 -7.26 -30.89 14.85
C ALA A 376 -8.40 -30.18 14.09
N SER A 377 -9.05 -29.17 14.68
CA SER A 377 -10.19 -28.45 14.11
C SER A 377 -9.91 -27.82 12.72
N PRO A 378 -10.90 -27.73 11.81
CA PRO A 378 -10.79 -26.96 10.57
C PRO A 378 -10.54 -25.45 10.77
N LEU A 379 -10.92 -24.89 11.93
CA LEU A 379 -10.56 -23.53 12.36
C LEU A 379 -9.05 -23.38 12.68
N LEU A 380 -8.34 -24.51 12.72
CA LEU A 380 -6.94 -24.70 13.10
C LEU A 380 -6.10 -25.38 12.02
N GLN A 381 -6.65 -25.74 10.86
CA GLN A 381 -5.84 -26.29 9.78
C GLN A 381 -4.85 -25.23 9.31
N THR A 382 -3.65 -25.25 9.90
CA THR A 382 -2.38 -25.64 9.27
C THR A 382 -2.51 -26.17 7.84
N ARG A 383 -3.16 -25.42 6.95
CA ARG A 383 -3.23 -25.84 5.55
C ARG A 383 -1.86 -25.63 4.95
N SER A 384 -1.35 -26.70 4.36
CA SER A 384 -0.23 -26.61 3.44
C SER A 384 -0.80 -26.25 2.08
N PHE A 385 -0.35 -25.12 1.54
CA PHE A 385 -0.84 -24.61 0.27
C PHE A 385 0.21 -23.78 -0.44
N TYR A 386 0.08 -23.73 -1.75
CA TYR A 386 0.74 -22.73 -2.58
C TYR A 386 -0.23 -21.59 -2.84
N LEU A 387 0.26 -20.36 -2.73
CA LEU A 387 -0.39 -19.18 -3.30
C LEU A 387 0.31 -18.84 -4.60
N PHE A 388 -0.48 -18.43 -5.59
CA PHE A 388 0.02 -18.00 -6.89
C PHE A 388 -0.27 -16.53 -7.09
N GLU A 389 0.75 -15.82 -7.54
CA GLU A 389 0.75 -14.38 -7.77
C GLU A 389 1.39 -14.06 -9.12
N THR A 390 1.20 -12.83 -9.59
CA THR A 390 1.85 -12.37 -10.83
C THR A 390 3.38 -12.46 -10.69
N GLY A 391 4.03 -13.08 -11.68
CA GLY A 391 5.49 -13.18 -11.75
C GLY A 391 6.15 -11.90 -12.28
N ARG A 392 7.47 -11.92 -12.47
CA ARG A 392 8.24 -10.73 -12.86
C ARG A 392 8.15 -10.41 -14.36
N THR A 393 7.64 -11.37 -15.13
CA THR A 393 7.48 -11.32 -16.59
C THR A 393 6.17 -12.03 -16.97
N ASP A 394 5.64 -11.76 -18.16
CA ASP A 394 4.33 -12.24 -18.60
C ASP A 394 4.18 -13.76 -18.75
N GLY A 395 5.29 -14.53 -18.75
CA GLY A 395 5.28 -16.00 -18.79
C GLY A 395 5.57 -16.68 -17.45
N GLU A 396 5.77 -15.89 -16.40
CA GLU A 396 6.20 -16.36 -15.08
C GLU A 396 5.08 -16.16 -14.05
N THR A 397 4.95 -17.09 -13.10
CA THR A 397 4.08 -16.97 -11.93
C THR A 397 4.92 -17.04 -10.67
N ALA A 398 4.64 -16.14 -9.73
CA ALA A 398 5.20 -16.23 -8.40
C ALA A 398 4.45 -17.28 -7.58
N VAL A 399 5.18 -18.11 -6.85
CA VAL A 399 4.63 -19.17 -6.01
C VAL A 399 5.11 -18.97 -4.58
N ILE A 400 4.17 -18.93 -3.63
CA ILE A 400 4.46 -18.80 -2.21
C ILE A 400 4.05 -20.10 -1.53
N LYS A 401 4.98 -20.77 -0.84
CA LYS A 401 4.68 -22.01 -0.10
C LYS A 401 4.42 -21.72 1.36
N VAL A 402 3.26 -22.16 1.83
CA VAL A 402 2.93 -22.27 3.26
C VAL A 402 2.77 -23.74 3.56
N GLN A 403 3.45 -24.26 4.58
CA GLN A 403 3.37 -25.65 5.00
C GLN A 403 3.08 -25.71 6.49
N ASN A 404 2.03 -26.43 6.86
CA ASN A 404 1.54 -26.50 8.24
C ASN A 404 1.35 -25.11 8.88
N GLY A 405 0.83 -24.15 8.11
CA GLY A 405 0.65 -22.75 8.54
C GLY A 405 1.94 -21.92 8.63
N LYS A 406 3.11 -22.51 8.38
CA LYS A 406 4.39 -21.80 8.36
C LYS A 406 4.80 -21.45 6.95
N TYR A 407 5.13 -20.18 6.73
CA TYR A 407 5.77 -19.74 5.51
C TYR A 407 7.09 -20.48 5.28
N GLN A 408 7.26 -21.09 4.11
CA GLN A 408 8.49 -21.81 3.74
C GLN A 408 9.36 -21.00 2.79
N GLY A 409 8.75 -20.07 2.03
CA GLY A 409 9.45 -19.29 1.04
C GLY A 409 8.57 -18.90 -0.14
N PHE A 410 9.18 -18.23 -1.11
CA PHE A 410 8.57 -17.99 -2.40
C PHE A 410 9.58 -18.27 -3.52
N GLY A 411 9.04 -18.44 -4.71
CA GLY A 411 9.78 -18.76 -5.92
C GLY A 411 9.06 -18.23 -7.15
N TYR A 412 9.63 -18.52 -8.30
CA TYR A 412 9.04 -18.22 -9.60
C TYR A 412 9.12 -19.43 -10.50
N ILE A 413 8.04 -19.70 -11.22
CA ILE A 413 7.93 -20.83 -12.14
C ILE A 413 7.28 -20.37 -13.45
N ASP A 414 7.63 -21.03 -14.55
CA ASP A 414 6.89 -20.87 -15.81
C ASP A 414 5.42 -21.19 -15.59
N GLN A 415 4.53 -20.34 -16.09
CA GLN A 415 3.09 -20.45 -15.88
C GLN A 415 2.51 -21.78 -16.41
N GLN A 416 3.13 -22.38 -17.43
CA GLN A 416 2.73 -23.68 -17.98
C GLN A 416 3.08 -24.85 -17.05
N LEU A 417 4.06 -24.67 -16.17
CA LEU A 417 4.55 -25.70 -15.25
C LEU A 417 3.94 -25.58 -13.84
N ALA A 418 3.14 -24.53 -13.58
CA ALA A 418 2.57 -24.22 -12.27
C ALA A 418 1.61 -25.30 -11.71
N ASP A 419 1.18 -26.26 -12.54
CA ASP A 419 0.34 -27.38 -12.09
C ASP A 419 1.14 -28.60 -11.61
N ASN A 420 2.46 -28.68 -11.87
CA ASN A 420 3.29 -29.81 -11.44
C ASN A 420 3.86 -29.56 -10.03
N HIS A 421 3.44 -30.39 -9.07
CA HIS A 421 3.78 -30.21 -7.65
C HIS A 421 5.28 -30.34 -7.35
N GLU A 422 6.00 -31.26 -7.99
CA GLU A 422 7.44 -31.45 -7.75
C GLU A 422 8.24 -30.22 -8.19
N LEU A 423 7.88 -29.65 -9.34
CA LEU A 423 8.52 -28.45 -9.87
C LEU A 423 8.22 -27.19 -9.05
N LEU A 424 7.07 -27.14 -8.35
CA LEU A 424 6.77 -26.03 -7.45
C LEU A 424 7.77 -25.99 -6.31
N ASP A 425 8.07 -27.12 -5.69
CA ASP A 425 8.98 -27.17 -4.54
C ASP A 425 10.42 -26.80 -4.91
N ASP A 426 10.88 -27.23 -6.08
CA ASP A 426 12.20 -26.88 -6.60
C ASP A 426 12.33 -25.37 -6.92
N ALA A 427 11.22 -24.71 -7.28
CA ALA A 427 11.20 -23.28 -7.54
C ALA A 427 11.26 -22.43 -6.27
N ILE A 428 10.91 -22.97 -5.10
CA ILE A 428 10.83 -22.21 -3.84
C ILE A 428 12.22 -21.95 -3.27
N LYS A 429 12.60 -20.66 -3.22
CA LYS A 429 13.70 -20.20 -2.37
C LYS A 429 13.22 -20.16 -0.92
N LYS A 430 13.96 -20.82 -0.02
CA LYS A 430 13.60 -20.87 1.41
C LYS A 430 13.86 -19.53 2.09
N PHE A 431 12.90 -19.12 2.94
CA PHE A 431 12.97 -17.92 3.75
C PHE A 431 12.48 -18.21 5.17
N GLN A 432 12.85 -17.36 6.14
CA GLN A 432 12.45 -17.57 7.53
C GLN A 432 11.03 -17.03 7.81
N ASP A 433 10.18 -17.90 8.34
CA ASP A 433 8.90 -17.49 8.89
C ASP A 433 9.06 -16.60 10.13
N ASN A 434 8.23 -15.57 10.25
CA ASN A 434 8.25 -14.63 11.38
C ASN A 434 6.94 -13.83 11.46
N GLN A 435 6.80 -13.00 12.50
CA GLN A 435 5.57 -12.24 12.74
C GLN A 435 5.13 -11.35 11.59
N ASP A 436 6.07 -10.64 10.99
CA ASP A 436 5.76 -9.71 9.92
C ASP A 436 5.25 -10.48 8.71
N VAL A 437 5.88 -11.61 8.39
CA VAL A 437 5.45 -12.54 7.34
C VAL A 437 4.03 -13.07 7.60
N GLN A 438 3.75 -13.53 8.82
CA GLN A 438 2.42 -14.03 9.17
C GLN A 438 1.36 -12.93 9.10
N ASN A 439 1.68 -11.71 9.52
CA ASN A 439 0.77 -10.56 9.37
C ASN A 439 0.52 -10.22 7.90
N ILE A 440 1.57 -10.25 7.07
CA ILE A 440 1.47 -10.04 5.62
C ILE A 440 0.54 -11.08 5.00
N LEU A 441 0.77 -12.37 5.28
CA LEU A 441 -0.04 -13.47 4.74
C LEU A 441 -1.49 -13.41 5.22
N ASN A 442 -1.73 -13.22 6.53
CA ASN A 442 -3.07 -13.13 7.07
C ASN A 442 -3.83 -11.90 6.55
N SER A 443 -3.17 -10.75 6.45
CA SER A 443 -3.77 -9.54 5.86
C SER A 443 -4.16 -9.81 4.41
N TYR A 444 -3.26 -10.41 3.63
CA TYR A 444 -3.50 -10.74 2.24
C TYR A 444 -4.68 -11.71 2.07
N LEU A 445 -4.70 -12.82 2.83
CA LEU A 445 -5.75 -13.83 2.77
C LEU A 445 -7.14 -13.29 3.17
N ASN A 446 -7.19 -12.28 4.05
CA ASN A 446 -8.45 -11.68 4.50
C ASN A 446 -8.96 -10.56 3.57
N THR A 447 -8.08 -9.88 2.84
CA THR A 447 -8.44 -8.71 2.01
C THR A 447 -8.52 -9.02 0.52
N CYS A 448 -7.80 -10.03 0.04
CA CYS A 448 -7.81 -10.41 -1.36
C CYS A 448 -9.12 -11.14 -1.73
N ARG A 449 -9.86 -10.58 -2.70
CA ARG A 449 -11.16 -11.11 -3.13
C ARG A 449 -11.05 -12.34 -4.04
N GLN A 450 -9.91 -12.55 -4.68
CA GLN A 450 -9.65 -13.65 -5.62
C GLN A 450 -8.27 -14.24 -5.37
N ILE A 451 -8.20 -15.24 -4.50
CA ILE A 451 -6.94 -15.90 -4.14
C ILE A 451 -6.76 -17.13 -5.03
N ARG A 452 -5.72 -17.16 -5.86
CA ARG A 452 -5.31 -18.37 -6.58
C ARG A 452 -4.47 -19.23 -5.64
N ARG A 453 -5.01 -20.37 -5.23
CA ARG A 453 -4.44 -21.24 -4.21
C ARG A 453 -4.56 -22.71 -4.60
N LYS A 454 -3.55 -23.51 -4.25
CA LYS A 454 -3.55 -24.97 -4.39
C LYS A 454 -3.16 -25.62 -3.08
N ASP A 455 -4.06 -26.39 -2.51
CA ASP A 455 -3.84 -27.15 -1.27
C ASP A 455 -3.05 -28.44 -1.54
N PHE A 456 -2.29 -28.90 -0.55
CA PHE A 456 -1.53 -30.15 -0.60
C PHE A 456 -1.33 -30.81 0.76
#